data_AF-A0A956B2K2-F1
#
_entry.id   AF-A0A956B2K2-F1
#
_cell.length_a   1.000
_cell.length_b   1.000
_cell.length_c   1.000
_cell.angle_alpha   90.00
_cell.angle_beta   90.00
_cell.angle_gamma   90.00
#
_symmetry.space_group_name_H-M   'P 1'
#
loop_
_entity.id
_entity.type
_entity.pdbx_description
1 polymer ?
#
loop_
_entity_poly.entity_id
_entity_poly.type
_entity_poly.pdbx_seq_one_letter_code
_entity_poly.pdbx_strand_id
1 'polypeptide(L)'
;MDTFKLREQLVDDYGQLIRSYITIADPTIAQRVEAHLANELLPKPLVQLNPRYRKGARVHSLVQHGLLHRDCAKVFATPAGDPFELYQHQVEAIEKARAGRSYVVTTGTGSGKSLTYIIPIVDHILREGTGKGVRAVIVYPMNALANSQRNELKKFLPDEAGGPVRFERYTGQESDEERQRIIDNPPDILLTNYVMLELLLTRPHERPLIAQASHLDFLVLDELHTYRGRQGADVALLTRRVKDATGRTAIRCIGTSATMADAPTWAAQQRTIAEVASAVFGQPIAPSDVIGETLERTTAPIDAGVPAIKTALSARITRPAPDQPDAFLEDPLARWLEGALGVEQSAEGRLERRIPRCIEGPDGAAAELAEVTGEPADACEAAIRATLLQGHRLTDHRGRSLLAFRLHQFLAKGETVYASPEPPGVRHISLRGQQFVPGEDRKRVLLPLAFCRECGHAYYTVRRERDARHRERVVPRGSAFHEDDEPAGEPGFLTFE
;
A
#
# COMPACT_ATOMS: atom_id res chain seq x y z
N MET A 1 -6.08 5.42 -23.08
CA MET A 1 -5.13 6.38 -22.48
C MET A 1 -3.74 5.74 -22.51
N ASP A 2 -2.71 6.47 -22.91
CA ASP A 2 -1.32 6.00 -22.82
C ASP A 2 -0.74 6.45 -21.47
N THR A 3 -0.58 5.51 -20.54
CA THR A 3 -0.14 5.79 -19.18
C THR A 3 1.31 6.26 -19.13
N PHE A 4 2.16 5.80 -20.06
CA PHE A 4 3.56 6.23 -20.12
C PHE A 4 3.66 7.68 -20.58
N LYS A 5 2.92 8.04 -21.63
CA LYS A 5 2.87 9.42 -22.13
C LYS A 5 2.30 10.39 -21.10
N LEU A 6 1.23 10.00 -20.40
CA LEU A 6 0.67 10.82 -19.32
C LEU A 6 1.69 11.04 -18.20
N ARG A 7 2.42 9.98 -17.81
CA ARG A 7 3.49 10.09 -16.80
C ARG A 7 4.61 11.01 -17.25
N GLU A 8 5.06 10.90 -18.51
CA GLU A 8 6.10 11.76 -19.07
C GLU A 8 5.68 13.22 -18.98
N GLN A 9 4.46 13.54 -19.43
CA GLN A 9 3.92 14.89 -19.30
C GLN A 9 3.85 15.38 -17.85
N LEU A 10 3.36 14.56 -16.91
CA LEU A 10 3.27 14.92 -15.50
C LEU A 10 4.64 15.20 -14.87
N VAL A 11 5.64 14.38 -15.20
CA VAL A 11 7.00 14.52 -14.69
C VAL A 11 7.68 15.74 -15.29
N ASP A 12 7.44 16.02 -16.57
CA ASP A 12 7.95 17.21 -17.25
C ASP A 12 7.31 18.48 -16.67
N ASP A 13 5.99 18.51 -16.48
CA ASP A 13 5.26 19.63 -15.89
C ASP A 13 5.73 19.91 -14.46
N TYR A 14 5.88 18.85 -13.64
CA TYR A 14 6.43 18.98 -12.29
C TYR A 14 7.89 19.46 -12.30
N GLY A 15 8.71 18.93 -13.22
CA GLY A 15 10.09 19.36 -13.40
C GLY A 15 10.20 20.82 -13.81
N GLN A 16 9.34 21.31 -14.70
CA GLN A 16 9.27 22.72 -15.08
C GLN A 16 8.86 23.61 -13.91
N LEU A 17 7.86 23.18 -13.13
CA LEU A 17 7.43 23.90 -11.93
C LEU A 17 8.59 24.03 -10.94
N ILE A 18 9.31 22.95 -10.62
CA ILE A 18 10.45 22.99 -9.70
C ILE A 18 11.55 23.90 -10.23
N ARG A 19 11.91 23.80 -11.51
CA ARG A 19 12.93 24.66 -12.13
C ARG A 19 12.55 26.15 -12.09
N SER A 20 11.25 26.48 -12.15
CA SER A 20 10.78 27.88 -12.07
C SER A 20 11.09 28.56 -10.74
N TYR A 21 11.34 27.80 -9.67
CA TYR A 21 11.72 28.32 -8.35
C TYR A 21 13.23 28.38 -8.13
N ILE A 22 14.05 27.89 -9.07
CA ILE A 22 15.49 27.74 -8.89
C ILE A 22 16.22 28.75 -9.79
N THR A 23 16.79 29.76 -9.15
CA THR A 23 17.72 30.71 -9.78
C THR A 23 19.08 30.57 -9.09
N ILE A 24 20.10 30.11 -9.80
CA ILE A 24 21.45 29.89 -9.28
C ILE A 24 22.45 30.55 -10.23
N ALA A 25 23.21 31.53 -9.71
CA ALA A 25 24.19 32.26 -10.50
C ALA A 25 25.48 31.45 -10.74
N ASP A 26 25.88 30.61 -9.78
CA ASP A 26 27.08 29.79 -9.92
C ASP A 26 26.82 28.61 -10.87
N PRO A 27 27.55 28.53 -12.01
CA PRO A 27 27.29 27.50 -13.03
C PRO A 27 27.64 26.09 -12.55
N THR A 28 28.60 25.94 -11.64
CA THR A 28 29.00 24.64 -11.08
C THR A 28 27.91 24.09 -10.17
N ILE A 29 27.37 24.95 -9.30
CA ILE A 29 26.23 24.59 -8.44
C ILE A 29 25.00 24.31 -9.30
N ALA A 30 24.70 25.17 -10.28
CA ALA A 30 23.56 25.00 -11.18
C ALA A 30 23.63 23.67 -11.93
N GLN A 31 24.78 23.31 -12.50
CA GLN A 31 24.97 22.03 -13.19
C GLN A 31 24.78 20.84 -12.25
N ARG A 32 25.29 20.92 -11.01
CA ARG A 32 25.13 19.86 -10.01
C ARG A 32 23.67 19.68 -9.59
N VAL A 33 22.95 20.78 -9.40
CA VAL A 33 21.52 20.78 -9.10
C VAL A 33 20.73 20.17 -10.26
N GLU A 34 20.98 20.60 -11.50
CA GLU A 34 20.27 20.07 -12.68
C GLU A 34 20.52 18.57 -12.88
N ALA A 35 21.77 18.10 -12.69
CA ALA A 35 22.09 16.68 -12.76
C ALA A 35 21.34 15.85 -11.70
N HIS A 36 21.14 16.41 -10.50
CA HIS A 36 20.38 15.77 -9.44
C HIS A 36 18.87 15.81 -9.70
N LEU A 37 18.35 16.92 -10.24
CA LEU A 37 16.95 17.00 -10.68
C LEU A 37 16.61 15.93 -11.71
N ALA A 38 17.48 15.75 -12.71
CA ALA A 38 17.27 14.80 -13.80
C ALA A 38 17.32 13.32 -13.36
N ASN A 39 18.13 12.97 -12.36
CA ASN A 39 18.41 11.57 -12.02
C ASN A 39 17.87 11.12 -10.65
N GLU A 40 17.96 11.97 -9.63
CA GLU A 40 17.60 11.62 -8.24
C GLU A 40 16.22 12.17 -7.85
N LEU A 41 15.86 13.38 -8.31
CA LEU A 41 14.55 13.96 -7.99
C LEU A 41 13.42 13.34 -8.82
N LEU A 42 13.72 13.03 -10.09
CA LEU A 42 12.77 12.49 -11.07
C LEU A 42 13.20 11.09 -11.54
N PRO A 43 13.26 10.08 -10.65
CA PRO A 43 13.70 8.75 -11.02
C PRO A 43 12.78 8.10 -12.06
N LYS A 44 13.32 7.10 -12.76
CA LYS A 44 12.54 6.27 -13.68
C LYS A 44 11.43 5.51 -12.93
N PRO A 45 10.26 5.31 -13.55
CA PRO A 45 9.13 4.69 -12.86
C PRO A 45 9.38 3.20 -12.66
N LEU A 46 8.96 2.67 -11.51
CA LEU A 46 8.91 1.22 -11.32
C LEU A 46 7.62 0.67 -11.92
N VAL A 47 7.74 -0.45 -12.63
CA VAL A 47 6.61 -1.13 -13.26
C VAL A 47 6.36 -2.44 -12.54
N GLN A 48 5.10 -2.72 -12.28
CA GLN A 48 4.64 -3.99 -11.73
C GLN A 48 3.35 -4.40 -12.43
N LEU A 49 3.28 -5.65 -12.89
CA LEU A 49 2.02 -6.23 -13.32
C LEU A 49 1.18 -6.59 -12.09
N ASN A 50 -0.13 -6.40 -12.17
CA ASN A 50 -1.08 -6.88 -11.17
C ASN A 50 -1.44 -8.32 -11.50
N PRO A 51 -0.97 -9.31 -10.73
CA PRO A 51 -1.31 -10.70 -10.99
C PRO A 51 -2.78 -10.96 -10.73
N ARG A 52 -3.30 -12.02 -11.34
CA ARG A 52 -4.66 -12.49 -11.09
C ARG A 52 -4.69 -13.26 -9.77
N TYR A 53 -5.75 -13.06 -9.02
CA TYR A 53 -6.05 -13.91 -7.86
C TYR A 53 -6.80 -15.14 -8.35
N ARG A 54 -6.37 -16.31 -7.89
CA ARG A 54 -7.02 -17.59 -8.18
C ARG A 54 -8.47 -17.56 -7.73
N LYS A 55 -9.36 -17.98 -8.63
CA LYS A 55 -10.78 -18.17 -8.32
C LYS A 55 -10.98 -19.40 -7.43
N GLY A 56 -11.82 -19.23 -6.42
CA GLY A 56 -12.30 -20.29 -5.55
C GLY A 56 -13.72 -20.71 -5.92
N ALA A 57 -14.47 -21.17 -4.93
CA ALA A 57 -15.87 -21.56 -5.08
C ALA A 57 -16.80 -20.36 -5.31
N ARG A 58 -17.94 -20.63 -5.98
CA ARG A 58 -19.07 -19.72 -6.03
C ARG A 58 -19.86 -19.78 -4.72
N VAL A 59 -20.44 -18.66 -4.29
CA VAL A 59 -21.26 -18.57 -3.07
C VAL A 59 -22.35 -19.65 -3.05
N HIS A 60 -23.02 -19.88 -4.18
CA HIS A 60 -24.09 -20.88 -4.30
C HIS A 60 -23.58 -22.31 -4.03
N SER A 61 -22.38 -22.64 -4.50
CA SER A 61 -21.76 -23.94 -4.23
C SER A 61 -21.44 -24.08 -2.74
N LEU A 62 -20.96 -23.02 -2.09
CA LEU A 62 -20.70 -23.04 -0.64
C LEU A 62 -21.98 -23.19 0.20
N VAL A 63 -23.10 -22.62 -0.28
CA VAL A 63 -24.43 -22.82 0.31
C VAL A 63 -24.90 -24.26 0.16
N GLN A 64 -24.76 -24.85 -1.04
CA GLN A 64 -25.15 -26.24 -1.31
C GLN A 64 -24.39 -27.24 -0.42
N HIS A 65 -23.11 -26.99 -0.15
CA HIS A 65 -22.30 -27.80 0.77
C HIS A 65 -22.52 -27.47 2.26
N GLY A 66 -23.45 -26.56 2.59
CA GLY A 66 -23.79 -26.19 3.96
C GLY A 66 -22.76 -25.30 4.67
N LEU A 67 -21.70 -24.88 3.98
CA LEU A 67 -20.66 -24.01 4.54
C LEU A 67 -21.21 -22.60 4.80
N LEU A 68 -22.08 -22.10 3.91
CA LEU A 68 -22.80 -20.84 4.06
C LEU A 68 -24.31 -21.04 4.27
N HIS A 69 -24.96 -20.09 4.94
CA HIS A 69 -26.40 -20.03 5.12
C HIS A 69 -27.10 -19.81 3.77
N ARG A 70 -28.30 -20.38 3.61
CA ARG A 70 -29.06 -20.34 2.35
C ARG A 70 -29.26 -18.93 1.79
N ASP A 71 -29.47 -17.95 2.66
CA ASP A 71 -29.73 -16.57 2.26
C ASP A 71 -28.45 -15.81 1.86
N CYS A 72 -27.25 -16.35 2.13
CA CYS A 72 -26.00 -15.79 1.60
C CYS A 72 -25.98 -15.79 0.07
N ALA A 73 -26.63 -16.75 -0.59
CA ALA A 73 -26.75 -16.78 -2.05
C ALA A 73 -27.53 -15.59 -2.61
N LYS A 74 -28.48 -15.04 -1.84
CA LYS A 74 -29.25 -13.84 -2.20
C LYS A 74 -28.48 -12.56 -1.90
N VAL A 75 -27.80 -12.51 -0.75
CA VAL A 75 -27.03 -11.34 -0.30
C VAL A 75 -25.79 -11.13 -1.17
N PHE A 76 -25.06 -12.20 -1.48
CA PHE A 76 -23.82 -12.15 -2.26
C PHE A 76 -24.05 -12.70 -3.66
N ALA A 77 -24.70 -11.88 -4.48
CA ALA A 77 -24.95 -12.11 -5.91
C ALA A 77 -24.41 -10.94 -6.75
N THR A 78 -24.25 -11.14 -8.06
CA THR A 78 -23.98 -10.04 -8.98
C THR A 78 -25.21 -9.13 -9.11
N PRO A 79 -25.09 -7.90 -9.65
CA PRO A 79 -26.26 -7.07 -9.95
C PRO A 79 -27.28 -7.73 -10.89
N ALA A 80 -26.84 -8.70 -11.71
CA ALA A 80 -27.70 -9.49 -12.59
C ALA A 80 -28.36 -10.69 -11.87
N GLY A 81 -28.04 -10.93 -10.59
CA GLY A 81 -28.51 -12.06 -9.80
C GLY A 81 -27.67 -13.33 -9.96
N ASP A 82 -26.56 -13.28 -10.69
CA ASP A 82 -25.69 -14.45 -10.87
C ASP A 82 -24.93 -14.82 -9.59
N PRO A 83 -24.56 -16.10 -9.41
CA PRO A 83 -23.71 -16.53 -8.32
C PRO A 83 -22.39 -15.75 -8.26
N PHE A 84 -22.15 -15.07 -7.14
CA PHE A 84 -20.89 -14.37 -6.91
C PHE A 84 -19.74 -15.39 -6.78
N GLU A 85 -18.67 -15.19 -7.56
CA GLU A 85 -17.50 -16.06 -7.58
C GLU A 85 -16.37 -15.48 -6.72
N LEU A 86 -15.99 -16.23 -5.69
CA LEU A 86 -15.02 -15.80 -4.70
C LEU A 86 -13.59 -16.07 -5.16
N TYR A 87 -12.64 -15.35 -4.55
CA TYR A 87 -11.22 -15.72 -4.63
C TYR A 87 -10.89 -16.78 -3.58
N GLN A 88 -9.83 -17.55 -3.83
CA GLN A 88 -9.41 -18.64 -2.95
C GLN A 88 -9.21 -18.20 -1.49
N HIS A 89 -8.57 -17.05 -1.25
CA HIS A 89 -8.39 -16.50 0.10
C HIS A 89 -9.69 -16.11 0.80
N GLN A 90 -10.76 -15.81 0.06
CA GLN A 90 -12.10 -15.55 0.64
C GLN A 90 -12.77 -16.86 1.06
N VAL A 91 -12.60 -17.93 0.28
CA VAL A 91 -13.09 -19.27 0.65
C VAL A 91 -12.41 -19.78 1.91
N GLU A 92 -11.07 -19.68 1.96
CA GLU A 92 -10.29 -20.06 3.16
C GLU A 92 -10.72 -19.29 4.41
N ALA A 93 -11.06 -17.99 4.26
CA ALA A 93 -11.55 -17.17 5.37
C ALA A 93 -12.91 -17.66 5.88
N ILE A 94 -13.82 -18.02 4.97
CA ILE A 94 -15.13 -18.62 5.32
C ILE A 94 -14.93 -19.94 6.06
N GLU A 95 -14.06 -20.81 5.59
CA GLU A 95 -13.76 -22.09 6.23
C GLU A 95 -13.20 -21.91 7.65
N LYS A 96 -12.24 -20.99 7.83
CA LYS A 96 -11.65 -20.69 9.15
C LYS A 96 -12.68 -20.10 10.11
N ALA A 97 -13.47 -19.13 9.65
CA ALA A 97 -14.52 -18.52 10.45
C ALA A 97 -15.59 -19.55 10.87
N ARG A 98 -16.03 -20.41 9.94
CA ARG A 98 -17.01 -21.47 10.21
C ARG A 98 -16.50 -22.48 11.23
N ALA A 99 -15.20 -22.78 11.20
CA ALA A 99 -14.52 -23.59 12.21
C ALA A 99 -14.31 -22.88 13.56
N GLY A 100 -14.81 -21.64 13.73
CA GLY A 100 -14.68 -20.91 14.98
C GLY A 100 -13.33 -20.22 15.20
N ARG A 101 -12.47 -20.18 14.17
CA ARG A 101 -11.08 -19.72 14.30
C ARG A 101 -10.94 -18.22 14.04
N SER A 102 -9.99 -17.62 14.74
CA SER A 102 -9.42 -16.32 14.40
C SER A 102 -8.39 -16.44 13.30
N TYR A 103 -8.29 -15.45 12.44
CA TYR A 103 -7.37 -15.48 11.31
C TYR A 103 -6.91 -14.08 10.90
N VAL A 104 -5.84 -14.05 10.13
CA VAL A 104 -5.33 -12.82 9.50
C VAL A 104 -5.26 -13.04 8.01
N VAL A 105 -5.70 -12.06 7.22
CA VAL A 105 -5.59 -12.07 5.77
C VAL A 105 -4.55 -11.07 5.31
N THR A 106 -3.52 -11.56 4.64
CA THR A 106 -2.47 -10.75 4.02
C THR A 106 -2.49 -10.93 2.50
N THR A 107 -3.08 -9.96 1.80
CA THR A 107 -3.22 -9.99 0.34
C THR A 107 -3.09 -8.58 -0.24
N GLY A 108 -2.70 -8.46 -1.51
CA GLY A 108 -2.55 -7.17 -2.18
C GLY A 108 -3.79 -6.25 -2.13
N THR A 109 -3.60 -4.97 -2.45
CA THR A 109 -4.72 -4.03 -2.60
C THR A 109 -5.65 -4.46 -3.74
N GLY A 110 -6.96 -4.22 -3.58
CA GLY A 110 -7.97 -4.61 -4.57
C GLY A 110 -8.28 -6.11 -4.67
N SER A 111 -7.79 -6.94 -3.76
CA SER A 111 -8.09 -8.39 -3.67
C SER A 111 -9.47 -8.73 -3.09
N GLY A 112 -10.25 -7.73 -2.70
CA GLY A 112 -11.51 -7.92 -1.99
C GLY A 112 -11.33 -8.47 -0.57
N LYS A 113 -10.33 -7.99 0.18
CA LYS A 113 -10.12 -8.35 1.60
C LYS A 113 -11.37 -8.17 2.45
N SER A 114 -12.17 -7.15 2.20
CA SER A 114 -13.39 -6.90 2.98
C SER A 114 -14.34 -8.10 3.00
N LEU A 115 -14.49 -8.80 1.87
CA LEU A 115 -15.36 -9.98 1.80
C LEU A 115 -14.87 -11.15 2.67
N THR A 116 -13.59 -11.16 3.05
CA THR A 116 -13.03 -12.20 3.94
C THR A 116 -13.55 -12.12 5.37
N TYR A 117 -14.06 -10.96 5.81
CA TYR A 117 -14.73 -10.82 7.10
C TYR A 117 -16.23 -10.54 6.96
N ILE A 118 -16.66 -9.84 5.90
CA ILE A 118 -18.09 -9.53 5.68
C ILE A 118 -18.90 -10.82 5.48
N ILE A 119 -18.46 -11.73 4.59
CA ILE A 119 -19.24 -12.94 4.30
C ILE A 119 -19.40 -13.81 5.55
N PRO A 120 -18.34 -14.10 6.33
CA PRO A 120 -18.49 -14.88 7.55
C PRO A 120 -19.33 -14.22 8.64
N ILE A 121 -19.24 -12.89 8.80
CA ILE A 121 -20.07 -12.15 9.76
C ILE A 121 -21.55 -12.27 9.37
N VAL A 122 -21.87 -12.02 8.10
CA VAL A 122 -23.24 -12.12 7.58
C VAL A 122 -23.77 -13.55 7.67
N ASP A 123 -22.98 -14.56 7.29
CA ASP A 123 -23.34 -15.98 7.47
C ASP A 123 -23.72 -16.29 8.92
N HIS A 124 -22.89 -15.84 9.87
CA HIS A 124 -23.14 -16.08 11.28
C HIS A 124 -24.41 -15.39 11.77
N ILE A 125 -24.62 -14.12 11.43
CA ILE A 125 -25.82 -13.37 11.84
C ILE A 125 -27.07 -13.99 11.22
N LEU A 126 -27.04 -14.40 9.95
CA LEU A 126 -28.17 -15.06 9.30
C LEU A 126 -28.56 -16.38 9.97
N ARG A 127 -27.57 -17.15 10.47
CA ARG A 127 -27.82 -18.42 11.19
C ARG A 127 -28.39 -18.19 12.59
N GLU A 128 -27.88 -17.18 13.28
CA GLU A 128 -28.22 -16.91 14.69
C GLU A 128 -29.42 -15.96 14.84
N GLY A 129 -29.81 -15.24 13.79
CA GLY A 129 -30.82 -14.20 13.79
C GLY A 129 -30.29 -12.80 14.12
N THR A 130 -30.88 -11.79 13.48
CA THR A 130 -30.66 -10.35 13.68
C THR A 130 -31.35 -9.81 14.93
N GLY A 131 -30.99 -8.60 15.37
CA GLY A 131 -31.69 -7.86 16.42
C GLY A 131 -31.29 -8.24 17.84
N LYS A 132 -30.14 -8.90 18.00
CA LYS A 132 -29.57 -9.33 19.29
C LYS A 132 -28.49 -8.37 19.79
N GLY A 133 -28.59 -7.09 19.40
CA GLY A 133 -27.56 -6.07 19.63
C GLY A 133 -26.33 -6.26 18.73
N VAL A 134 -25.20 -5.67 19.13
CA VAL A 134 -23.98 -5.66 18.31
C VAL A 134 -23.30 -7.04 18.33
N ARG A 135 -23.22 -7.66 17.14
CA ARG A 135 -22.62 -8.99 16.92
C ARG A 135 -21.22 -8.92 16.30
N ALA A 136 -20.92 -7.85 15.58
CA ALA A 136 -19.62 -7.60 14.99
C ALA A 136 -19.21 -6.13 15.13
N VAL A 137 -17.95 -5.90 15.52
CA VAL A 137 -17.33 -4.57 15.47
C VAL A 137 -16.21 -4.60 14.45
N ILE A 138 -16.25 -3.69 13.48
CA ILE A 138 -15.21 -3.52 12.47
C ILE A 138 -14.51 -2.19 12.69
N VAL A 139 -13.22 -2.26 12.98
CA VAL A 139 -12.38 -1.12 13.31
C VAL A 139 -11.52 -0.77 12.11
N TYR A 140 -11.66 0.47 11.64
CA TYR A 140 -10.86 1.03 10.56
C TYR A 140 -9.83 2.03 11.11
N PRO A 141 -8.67 2.19 10.46
CA PRO A 141 -7.67 3.19 10.84
C PRO A 141 -8.15 4.62 10.58
N MET A 142 -9.05 4.84 9.62
CA MET A 142 -9.47 6.17 9.16
C MET A 142 -10.96 6.21 8.82
N ASN A 143 -11.60 7.36 9.06
CA ASN A 143 -13.02 7.59 8.76
C ASN A 143 -13.36 7.43 7.28
N ALA A 144 -12.46 7.85 6.38
CA ALA A 144 -12.65 7.69 4.94
C ALA A 144 -12.83 6.20 4.55
N LEU A 145 -12.08 5.30 5.19
CA LEU A 145 -12.21 3.87 4.94
C LEU A 145 -13.54 3.33 5.49
N ALA A 146 -13.93 3.73 6.71
CA ALA A 146 -15.22 3.36 7.28
C ALA A 146 -16.41 3.80 6.39
N ASN A 147 -16.34 5.01 5.83
CA ASN A 147 -17.33 5.53 4.88
C ASN A 147 -17.38 4.70 3.59
N SER A 148 -16.22 4.37 3.03
CA SER A 148 -16.10 3.52 1.84
C SER A 148 -16.70 2.14 2.08
N GLN A 149 -16.37 1.50 3.20
CA GLN A 149 -16.88 0.17 3.53
C GLN A 149 -18.38 0.16 3.85
N ARG A 150 -18.92 1.23 4.45
CA ARG A 150 -20.37 1.40 4.60
C ARG A 150 -21.06 1.37 3.24
N ASN A 151 -20.54 2.12 2.26
CA ASN A 151 -21.10 2.17 0.92
C ASN A 151 -20.94 0.83 0.18
N GLU A 152 -19.87 0.08 0.46
CA GLU A 152 -19.68 -1.27 -0.09
C GLU A 152 -20.69 -2.26 0.47
N LEU A 153 -20.93 -2.24 1.80
CA LEU A 153 -21.93 -3.08 2.46
C LEU A 153 -23.35 -2.81 1.93
N LYS A 154 -23.69 -1.54 1.65
CA LYS A 154 -24.98 -1.15 1.04
C LYS A 154 -25.27 -1.82 -0.30
N LYS A 155 -24.24 -2.29 -1.02
CA LYS A 155 -24.41 -3.00 -2.30
C LYS A 155 -24.93 -4.43 -2.11
N PHE A 156 -24.68 -5.03 -0.95
CA PHE A 156 -25.06 -6.41 -0.63
C PHE A 156 -26.24 -6.49 0.33
N LEU A 157 -26.30 -5.56 1.29
CA LEU A 157 -27.30 -5.52 2.33
C LEU A 157 -28.14 -4.24 2.18
N PRO A 158 -29.47 -4.35 2.04
CA PRO A 158 -30.34 -3.19 2.00
C PRO A 158 -30.27 -2.44 3.34
N ASP A 159 -30.16 -1.11 3.25
CA ASP A 159 -30.05 -0.20 4.40
C ASP A 159 -31.43 0.14 4.97
N GLU A 160 -32.21 -0.89 5.32
CA GLU A 160 -33.61 -0.75 5.73
C GLU A 160 -33.90 -1.51 7.03
N ALA A 161 -34.80 -0.95 7.85
CA ALA A 161 -35.29 -1.61 9.06
C ALA A 161 -36.04 -2.91 8.68
N GLY A 162 -35.58 -4.04 9.22
CA GLY A 162 -36.11 -5.37 8.87
C GLY A 162 -35.31 -6.10 7.79
N GLY A 163 -34.22 -5.52 7.28
CA GLY A 163 -33.25 -6.22 6.44
C GLY A 163 -32.62 -7.45 7.15
N PRO A 164 -32.08 -8.41 6.39
CA PRO A 164 -31.59 -9.68 6.93
C PRO A 164 -30.39 -9.51 7.89
N VAL A 165 -29.64 -8.41 7.77
CA VAL A 165 -28.53 -7.99 8.65
C VAL A 165 -28.48 -6.46 8.66
N ARG A 166 -28.41 -5.86 9.84
CA ARG A 166 -28.31 -4.40 10.03
C ARG A 166 -26.87 -3.97 10.30
N PHE A 167 -26.43 -2.88 9.69
CA PHE A 167 -25.11 -2.30 9.94
C PHE A 167 -25.20 -0.78 10.06
N GLU A 168 -24.41 -0.19 10.95
CA GLU A 168 -24.35 1.27 11.14
C GLU A 168 -22.91 1.73 11.38
N ARG A 169 -22.65 3.00 11.07
CA ARG A 169 -21.35 3.64 11.28
C ARG A 169 -21.38 4.54 12.51
N TYR A 170 -20.31 4.50 13.30
CA TYR A 170 -20.09 5.33 14.48
C TYR A 170 -18.63 5.83 14.51
N THR A 171 -18.33 6.90 13.77
CA THR A 171 -16.96 7.42 13.59
C THR A 171 -16.76 8.89 14.03
N GLY A 172 -17.72 9.43 14.78
CA GLY A 172 -17.70 10.81 15.28
C GLY A 172 -18.23 11.84 14.28
N GLN A 173 -18.65 11.39 13.09
CA GLN A 173 -19.23 12.24 12.05
C GLN A 173 -20.77 12.21 12.05
N GLU A 174 -21.35 11.35 12.87
CA GLU A 174 -22.79 11.22 13.09
C GLU A 174 -23.30 12.36 13.97
N SER A 175 -24.50 12.88 13.65
CA SER A 175 -25.21 13.84 14.50
C SER A 175 -25.63 13.21 15.82
N ASP A 176 -26.00 14.04 16.81
CA ASP A 176 -26.43 13.52 18.12
C ASP A 176 -27.70 12.67 18.00
N GLU A 177 -28.62 13.04 17.10
CA GLU A 177 -29.82 12.24 16.80
C GLU A 177 -29.47 10.88 16.17
N GLU A 178 -28.52 10.85 15.24
CA GLU A 178 -28.05 9.61 14.62
C GLU A 178 -27.38 8.70 15.65
N ARG A 179 -26.56 9.26 16.55
CA ARG A 179 -25.92 8.52 17.64
C ARG A 179 -26.95 7.95 18.60
N GLN A 180 -27.92 8.77 19.02
CA GLN A 180 -28.97 8.32 19.92
C GLN A 180 -29.77 7.18 19.31
N ARG A 181 -30.13 7.28 18.02
CA ARG A 181 -30.80 6.19 17.28
C ARG A 181 -29.99 4.88 17.27
N ILE A 182 -28.67 4.96 17.09
CA ILE A 182 -27.79 3.79 17.11
C ILE A 182 -27.73 3.18 18.51
N ILE A 183 -27.69 4.01 19.56
CA ILE A 183 -27.66 3.55 20.96
C ILE A 183 -28.98 2.88 21.35
N ASP A 184 -30.11 3.49 20.99
CA ASP A 184 -31.45 3.00 21.31
C ASP A 184 -31.81 1.74 20.53
N ASN A 185 -31.32 1.63 19.29
CA ASN A 185 -31.57 0.49 18.42
C ASN A 185 -30.28 0.01 17.73
N PRO A 186 -29.40 -0.71 18.44
CA PRO A 186 -28.10 -1.12 17.92
C PRO A 186 -28.17 -1.97 16.63
N PRO A 187 -27.20 -1.81 15.70
CA PRO A 187 -27.07 -2.67 14.54
C PRO A 187 -26.48 -4.03 14.91
N ASP A 188 -26.54 -5.01 13.99
CA ASP A 188 -25.78 -6.25 14.15
C ASP A 188 -24.27 -6.02 13.90
N ILE A 189 -23.92 -5.14 12.95
CA ILE A 189 -22.55 -4.79 12.59
C ILE A 189 -22.29 -3.31 12.86
N LEU A 190 -21.31 -3.00 13.71
CA LEU A 190 -20.87 -1.64 14.01
C LEU A 190 -19.56 -1.32 13.29
N LEU A 191 -19.58 -0.30 12.43
CA LEU A 191 -18.40 0.22 11.73
C LEU A 191 -17.84 1.41 12.49
N THR A 192 -16.60 1.34 12.94
CA THR A 192 -16.00 2.41 13.75
C THR A 192 -14.51 2.57 13.48
N ASN A 193 -13.86 3.48 14.20
CA ASN A 193 -12.41 3.60 14.26
C ASN A 193 -11.92 3.34 15.69
N TYR A 194 -10.62 3.13 15.87
CA TYR A 194 -10.09 2.75 17.19
C TYR A 194 -10.29 3.85 18.26
N VAL A 195 -10.27 5.12 17.86
CA VAL A 195 -10.51 6.26 18.78
C VAL A 195 -11.95 6.25 19.25
N MET A 196 -12.90 6.10 18.33
CA MET A 196 -14.31 6.06 18.69
C MET A 196 -14.66 4.81 19.49
N LEU A 197 -14.05 3.67 19.20
CA LEU A 197 -14.22 2.47 20.00
C LEU A 197 -13.74 2.68 21.45
N GLU A 198 -12.64 3.38 21.67
CA GLU A 198 -12.19 3.79 23.02
C GLU A 198 -13.26 4.65 23.72
N LEU A 199 -13.81 5.62 23.00
CA LEU A 199 -14.84 6.52 23.54
C LEU A 199 -16.14 5.77 23.87
N LEU A 200 -16.56 4.83 23.01
CA LEU A 200 -17.72 3.96 23.25
C LEU A 200 -17.60 3.18 24.56
N LEU A 201 -16.38 2.74 24.92
CA LEU A 201 -16.13 1.98 26.14
C LEU A 201 -16.04 2.84 27.41
N THR A 202 -15.66 4.11 27.27
CA THR A 202 -15.31 4.98 28.42
C THR A 202 -16.38 5.99 28.78
N ARG A 203 -17.24 6.38 27.82
CA ARG A 203 -18.25 7.41 28.03
C ARG A 203 -19.56 6.84 28.61
N PRO A 204 -20.17 7.51 29.60
CA PRO A 204 -21.46 7.07 30.16
C PRO A 204 -22.60 7.03 29.15
N HIS A 205 -22.61 7.96 28.19
CA HIS A 205 -23.68 8.09 27.20
C HIS A 205 -23.80 6.85 26.30
N GLU A 206 -22.68 6.27 25.88
CA GLU A 206 -22.64 5.10 25.00
C GLU A 206 -22.65 3.75 25.73
N ARG A 207 -22.67 3.76 27.07
CA ARG A 207 -22.72 2.55 27.90
C ARG A 207 -23.87 1.59 27.55
N PRO A 208 -25.10 2.05 27.21
CA PRO A 208 -26.18 1.15 26.78
C PRO A 208 -25.86 0.37 25.50
N LEU A 209 -25.12 0.97 24.56
CA LEU A 209 -24.72 0.31 23.31
C LEU A 209 -23.75 -0.85 23.60
N ILE A 210 -22.76 -0.63 24.47
CA ILE A 210 -21.81 -1.66 24.89
C ILE A 210 -22.50 -2.77 25.69
N ALA A 211 -23.46 -2.43 26.56
CA ALA A 211 -24.24 -3.44 27.28
C ALA A 211 -25.03 -4.37 26.35
N GLN A 212 -25.45 -3.87 25.19
CA GLN A 212 -26.10 -4.64 24.12
C GLN A 212 -25.11 -5.37 23.20
N ALA A 213 -23.81 -5.28 23.44
CA ALA A 213 -22.77 -6.05 22.73
C ALA A 213 -22.40 -7.34 23.48
N SER A 214 -23.25 -7.84 24.38
CA SER A 214 -23.04 -9.10 25.13
C SER A 214 -23.00 -10.34 24.22
N HIS A 215 -23.47 -10.23 22.98
CA HIS A 215 -23.39 -11.25 21.94
C HIS A 215 -22.32 -10.94 20.88
N LEU A 216 -21.29 -10.16 21.22
CA LEU A 216 -20.19 -9.88 20.29
C LEU A 216 -19.47 -11.19 19.91
N ASP A 217 -19.50 -11.52 18.63
CA ASP A 217 -18.91 -12.73 18.05
C ASP A 217 -17.68 -12.43 17.19
N PHE A 218 -17.59 -11.22 16.64
CA PHE A 218 -16.50 -10.81 15.76
C PHE A 218 -15.91 -9.46 16.14
N LEU A 219 -14.58 -9.39 16.15
CA LEU A 219 -13.82 -8.15 16.20
C LEU A 219 -12.85 -8.11 15.03
N VAL A 220 -13.06 -7.18 14.13
CA VAL A 220 -12.23 -7.02 12.93
C VAL A 220 -11.34 -5.79 13.09
N LEU A 221 -10.04 -5.95 12.87
CA LEU A 221 -9.08 -4.85 12.74
C LEU A 221 -8.61 -4.80 11.29
N ASP A 222 -9.06 -3.78 10.56
CA ASP A 222 -8.64 -3.56 9.18
C ASP A 222 -7.33 -2.77 9.11
N GLU A 223 -6.57 -3.02 8.05
CA GLU A 223 -5.21 -2.49 7.84
C GLU A 223 -4.30 -2.63 9.07
N LEU A 224 -4.16 -3.88 9.55
CA LEU A 224 -3.42 -4.23 10.77
C LEU A 224 -1.98 -3.68 10.79
N HIS A 225 -1.38 -3.43 9.62
CA HIS A 225 -0.05 -2.82 9.47
C HIS A 225 0.05 -1.37 9.96
N THR A 226 -1.08 -0.67 10.06
CA THR A 226 -1.14 0.69 10.58
C THR A 226 -0.94 0.71 12.11
N TYR A 227 -1.27 -0.38 12.80
CA TYR A 227 -1.17 -0.50 14.25
C TYR A 227 0.22 -0.95 14.69
N ARG A 228 1.19 -0.04 14.60
CA ARG A 228 2.60 -0.28 14.97
C ARG A 228 3.10 0.68 16.06
N GLY A 229 4.20 0.32 16.71
CA GLY A 229 4.80 1.12 17.79
C GLY A 229 3.81 1.40 18.93
N ARG A 230 3.78 2.64 19.42
CA ARG A 230 2.87 3.07 20.50
C ARG A 230 1.40 2.85 20.16
N GLN A 231 0.99 3.22 18.94
CA GLN A 231 -0.40 3.05 18.50
C GLN A 231 -0.82 1.57 18.49
N GLY A 232 0.07 0.68 18.08
CA GLY A 232 -0.17 -0.77 18.14
C GLY A 232 -0.42 -1.27 19.56
N ALA A 233 0.36 -0.79 20.53
CA ALA A 233 0.16 -1.13 21.93
C ALA A 233 -1.19 -0.61 22.48
N ASP A 234 -1.58 0.62 22.11
CA ASP A 234 -2.86 1.21 22.50
C ASP A 234 -4.04 0.37 21.98
N VAL A 235 -4.00 -0.03 20.71
CA VAL A 235 -5.04 -0.88 20.07
C VAL A 235 -5.06 -2.29 20.69
N ALA A 236 -3.90 -2.81 21.09
CA ALA A 236 -3.82 -4.10 21.77
C ALA A 236 -4.52 -4.07 23.14
N LEU A 237 -4.32 -3.00 23.92
CA LEU A 237 -5.02 -2.80 25.19
C LEU A 237 -6.52 -2.54 24.98
N LEU A 238 -6.88 -1.75 23.95
CA LEU A 238 -8.27 -1.53 23.55
C LEU A 238 -8.99 -2.86 23.26
N THR A 239 -8.38 -3.75 22.49
CA THR A 239 -8.97 -5.07 22.20
C THR A 239 -9.27 -5.86 23.47
N ARG A 240 -8.38 -5.81 24.46
CA ARG A 240 -8.58 -6.45 25.77
C ARG A 240 -9.74 -5.79 26.54
N ARG A 241 -9.83 -4.46 26.52
CA ARG A 241 -10.95 -3.71 27.12
C ARG A 241 -12.29 -4.03 26.47
N VAL A 242 -12.34 -4.22 25.14
CA VAL A 242 -13.57 -4.64 24.44
C VAL A 242 -14.05 -5.99 24.96
N LYS A 243 -13.14 -6.97 25.06
CA LYS A 243 -13.47 -8.31 25.59
C LYS A 243 -13.98 -8.25 27.02
N ASP A 244 -13.31 -7.47 27.87
CA ASP A 244 -13.70 -7.27 29.27
C ASP A 244 -15.07 -6.60 29.39
N ALA A 245 -15.28 -5.48 28.69
CA ALA A 245 -16.52 -4.70 28.73
C ALA A 245 -17.74 -5.46 28.18
N THR A 246 -17.54 -6.36 27.21
CA THR A 246 -18.60 -7.22 26.67
C THR A 246 -18.78 -8.53 27.43
N GLY A 247 -17.87 -8.87 28.35
CA GLY A 247 -17.84 -10.17 29.03
C GLY A 247 -17.55 -11.35 28.10
N ARG A 248 -17.01 -11.09 26.90
CA ARG A 248 -16.80 -12.09 25.85
C ARG A 248 -15.32 -12.41 25.70
N THR A 249 -14.95 -13.63 26.07
CA THR A 249 -13.58 -14.13 25.89
C THR A 249 -13.40 -14.88 24.57
N ALA A 250 -14.46 -15.49 24.04
CA ALA A 250 -14.46 -16.27 22.80
C ALA A 250 -14.92 -15.44 21.59
N ILE A 251 -14.23 -14.33 21.30
CA ILE A 251 -14.47 -13.49 20.11
C ILE A 251 -13.59 -13.96 18.95
N ARG A 252 -14.17 -14.13 17.76
CA ARG A 252 -13.42 -14.35 16.52
C ARG A 252 -12.78 -13.03 16.10
N CYS A 253 -11.51 -12.89 16.43
CA CYS A 253 -10.67 -11.80 15.96
C CYS A 253 -10.22 -12.02 14.51
N ILE A 254 -10.42 -11.04 13.65
CA ILE A 254 -10.01 -11.08 12.24
C ILE A 254 -9.14 -9.87 11.94
N GLY A 255 -7.93 -10.10 11.45
CA GLY A 255 -7.04 -9.04 10.96
C GLY A 255 -6.99 -9.02 9.44
N THR A 256 -6.97 -7.85 8.82
CA THR A 256 -6.70 -7.71 7.39
C THR A 256 -5.55 -6.74 7.17
N SER A 257 -4.67 -7.04 6.21
CA SER A 257 -3.60 -6.12 5.84
C SER A 257 -3.12 -6.34 4.40
N ALA A 258 -2.68 -5.27 3.74
CA ALA A 258 -1.99 -5.39 2.46
C ALA A 258 -0.53 -5.86 2.57
N THR A 259 0.16 -5.43 3.63
CA THR A 259 1.59 -5.68 3.86
C THR A 259 1.79 -5.87 5.37
N MET A 260 2.60 -6.80 5.85
CA MET A 260 2.82 -6.94 7.31
C MET A 260 4.21 -7.40 7.69
N ALA A 261 4.83 -8.27 6.92
CA ALA A 261 6.15 -8.79 7.20
C ALA A 261 6.85 -9.10 5.89
N ASP A 262 8.13 -8.74 5.80
CA ASP A 262 9.04 -9.26 4.79
C ASP A 262 9.81 -10.40 5.45
N ALA A 263 9.71 -11.59 4.88
CA ALA A 263 10.37 -12.78 5.40
C ALA A 263 10.85 -13.65 4.23
N PRO A 264 11.93 -14.42 4.40
CA PRO A 264 12.54 -15.18 3.31
C PRO A 264 11.68 -16.34 2.80
N THR A 265 10.71 -16.81 3.59
CA THR A 265 9.77 -17.86 3.18
C THR A 265 8.37 -17.53 3.68
N TRP A 266 7.35 -18.08 3.00
CA TRP A 266 5.96 -17.91 3.41
C TRP A 266 5.72 -18.43 4.82
N ALA A 267 6.28 -19.59 5.18
CA ALA A 267 6.14 -20.15 6.52
C ALA A 267 6.77 -19.27 7.61
N ALA A 268 7.86 -18.56 7.32
CA ALA A 268 8.42 -17.56 8.23
C ALA A 268 7.50 -16.34 8.33
N GLN A 269 6.99 -15.86 7.19
CA GLN A 269 6.05 -14.74 7.14
C GLN A 269 4.78 -15.01 7.95
N GLN A 270 4.19 -16.21 7.82
CA GLN A 270 3.02 -16.63 8.58
C GLN A 270 3.27 -16.62 10.09
N ARG A 271 4.45 -17.08 10.54
CA ARG A 271 4.81 -17.07 11.97
C ARG A 271 4.89 -15.65 12.51
N THR A 272 5.61 -14.76 11.82
CA THR A 272 5.74 -13.35 12.23
C THR A 272 4.37 -12.65 12.28
N ILE A 273 3.53 -12.85 11.27
CA ILE A 273 2.19 -12.26 11.23
C ILE A 273 1.32 -12.80 12.37
N ALA A 274 1.35 -14.11 12.60
CA ALA A 274 0.58 -14.77 13.66
C ALA A 274 1.00 -14.25 15.05
N GLU A 275 2.30 -14.07 15.30
CA GLU A 275 2.82 -13.53 16.55
C GLU A 275 2.33 -12.09 16.80
N VAL A 276 2.47 -11.21 15.81
CA VAL A 276 2.02 -9.81 15.90
C VAL A 276 0.51 -9.74 16.13
N ALA A 277 -0.26 -10.48 15.34
CA ALA A 277 -1.70 -10.49 15.48
C ALA A 277 -2.15 -11.08 16.82
N SER A 278 -1.48 -12.13 17.31
CA SER A 278 -1.76 -12.70 18.63
C SER A 278 -1.56 -11.67 19.75
N ALA A 279 -0.49 -10.88 19.66
CA ALA A 279 -0.20 -9.82 20.62
C ALA A 279 -1.26 -8.71 20.59
N VAL A 280 -1.63 -8.24 19.39
CA VAL A 280 -2.64 -7.19 19.18
C VAL A 280 -4.01 -7.67 19.69
N PHE A 281 -4.47 -8.84 19.25
CA PHE A 281 -5.78 -9.35 19.64
C PHE A 281 -5.83 -9.91 21.07
N GLY A 282 -4.67 -10.11 21.71
CA GLY A 282 -4.58 -10.70 23.04
C GLY A 282 -5.14 -12.13 23.10
N GLN A 283 -5.02 -12.88 22.00
CA GLN A 283 -5.36 -14.30 21.94
C GLN A 283 -4.51 -15.02 20.90
N PRO A 284 -4.23 -16.33 21.04
CA PRO A 284 -3.44 -17.07 20.08
C PRO A 284 -4.08 -17.11 18.69
N ILE A 285 -3.28 -16.84 17.66
CA ILE A 285 -3.57 -17.09 16.25
C ILE A 285 -2.48 -18.01 15.73
N ALA A 286 -2.86 -19.15 15.12
CA ALA A 286 -1.87 -20.08 14.59
C ALA A 286 -1.27 -19.55 13.27
N PRO A 287 -0.01 -19.89 12.93
CA PRO A 287 0.56 -19.58 11.61
C PRO A 287 -0.28 -20.13 10.46
N SER A 288 -0.89 -21.31 10.63
CA SER A 288 -1.82 -21.91 9.67
C SER A 288 -3.11 -21.11 9.51
N ASP A 289 -3.45 -20.23 10.46
CA ASP A 289 -4.60 -19.33 10.39
C ASP A 289 -4.27 -18.01 9.67
N VAL A 290 -3.02 -17.76 9.29
CA VAL A 290 -2.65 -16.66 8.38
C VAL A 290 -2.94 -17.06 6.93
N ILE A 291 -3.86 -16.35 6.30
CA ILE A 291 -4.29 -16.51 4.90
C ILE A 291 -3.49 -15.57 4.01
N GLY A 292 -2.79 -16.11 3.04
CA GLY A 292 -2.09 -15.34 2.01
C GLY A 292 -2.90 -15.21 0.74
N GLU A 293 -2.38 -14.45 -0.22
CA GLU A 293 -2.92 -14.49 -1.58
C GLU A 293 -2.56 -15.79 -2.29
N THR A 294 -3.50 -16.30 -3.09
CA THR A 294 -3.24 -17.36 -4.06
C THR A 294 -3.32 -16.75 -5.43
N LEU A 295 -2.17 -16.64 -6.10
CA LEU A 295 -2.07 -16.04 -7.42
C LEU A 295 -2.22 -17.09 -8.53
N GLU A 296 -2.58 -16.62 -9.72
CA GLU A 296 -2.57 -17.39 -10.96
C GLU A 296 -1.97 -16.53 -12.09
N ARG A 297 -1.32 -17.19 -13.05
CA ARG A 297 -0.87 -16.52 -14.27
C ARG A 297 -2.04 -16.38 -15.24
N THR A 298 -2.02 -15.30 -15.99
CA THR A 298 -2.89 -15.05 -17.13
C THR A 298 -2.42 -15.83 -18.35
N THR A 299 -1.12 -15.98 -18.50
CA THR A 299 -0.46 -16.63 -19.63
C THR A 299 0.31 -17.89 -19.20
N ALA A 300 0.54 -18.81 -20.14
CA ALA A 300 1.37 -19.97 -19.86
C ALA A 300 2.84 -19.58 -19.59
N PRO A 301 3.51 -20.21 -18.60
CA PRO A 301 4.92 -19.91 -18.31
C PRO A 301 5.79 -20.18 -19.53
N ILE A 302 6.93 -19.46 -19.61
CA ILE A 302 7.99 -19.72 -20.58
C ILE A 302 9.31 -19.77 -19.85
N ASP A 303 10.24 -20.54 -20.40
CA ASP A 303 11.64 -20.55 -19.99
C ASP A 303 12.47 -19.83 -21.05
N ALA A 304 12.97 -18.65 -20.68
CA ALA A 304 13.83 -17.83 -21.54
C ALA A 304 15.21 -18.46 -21.79
N GLY A 305 15.58 -19.53 -21.07
CA GLY A 305 16.78 -20.32 -21.34
C GLY A 305 16.66 -21.20 -22.60
N VAL A 306 15.44 -21.51 -23.04
CA VAL A 306 15.20 -22.41 -24.18
C VAL A 306 15.47 -21.69 -25.51
N PRO A 307 16.33 -22.22 -26.40
CA PRO A 307 16.71 -21.54 -27.66
C PRO A 307 15.51 -21.14 -28.54
N ALA A 308 14.51 -22.03 -28.68
CA ALA A 308 13.31 -21.74 -29.46
C ALA A 308 12.51 -20.55 -28.90
N ILE A 309 12.47 -20.39 -27.58
CA ILE A 309 11.81 -19.26 -26.91
C ILE A 309 12.60 -17.97 -27.14
N LYS A 310 13.94 -18.00 -27.05
CA LYS A 310 14.78 -16.84 -27.36
C LYS A 310 14.55 -16.33 -28.78
N THR A 311 14.52 -17.24 -29.76
CA THR A 311 14.22 -16.90 -31.16
C THR A 311 12.82 -16.29 -31.31
N ALA A 312 11.82 -16.85 -30.63
CA ALA A 312 10.46 -16.31 -30.64
C ALA A 312 10.37 -14.91 -30.01
N LEU A 313 11.12 -14.66 -28.93
CA LEU A 313 11.21 -13.36 -28.27
C LEU A 313 11.88 -12.31 -29.17
N SER A 314 13.04 -12.62 -29.76
CA SER A 314 13.74 -11.73 -30.71
C SER A 314 12.83 -11.36 -31.89
N ALA A 315 12.18 -12.35 -32.51
CA ALA A 315 11.24 -12.11 -33.61
C ALA A 315 10.04 -11.24 -33.19
N ARG A 316 9.66 -11.26 -31.91
CA ARG A 316 8.52 -10.50 -31.39
C ARG A 316 8.87 -9.04 -31.08
N ILE A 317 10.11 -8.73 -30.70
CA ILE A 317 10.56 -7.36 -30.40
C ILE A 317 10.39 -6.42 -31.59
N THR A 318 10.61 -6.92 -32.81
CA THR A 318 10.50 -6.14 -34.05
C THR A 318 9.09 -6.09 -34.64
N ARG A 319 8.11 -6.75 -34.00
CA ARG A 319 6.72 -6.86 -34.47
C ARG A 319 5.76 -6.13 -33.52
N PRO A 320 4.61 -5.64 -34.01
CA PRO A 320 3.58 -5.07 -33.14
C PRO A 320 2.98 -6.13 -32.20
N ALA A 321 2.45 -5.67 -31.06
CA ALA A 321 1.75 -6.54 -30.13
C ALA A 321 0.42 -7.06 -30.71
N PRO A 322 0.06 -8.34 -30.49
CA PRO A 322 -1.19 -8.89 -30.98
C PRO A 322 -2.40 -8.08 -30.52
N ASP A 323 -3.37 -7.89 -31.40
CA ASP A 323 -4.59 -7.13 -31.13
C ASP A 323 -5.81 -8.01 -30.77
N GLN A 324 -5.67 -9.32 -30.88
CA GLN A 324 -6.68 -10.29 -30.45
C GLN A 324 -6.31 -10.93 -29.10
N PRO A 325 -7.27 -11.08 -28.17
CA PRO A 325 -7.01 -11.68 -26.85
C PRO A 325 -6.32 -13.04 -26.91
N ASP A 326 -6.81 -13.98 -27.72
CA ASP A 326 -6.26 -15.34 -27.79
C ASP A 326 -4.82 -15.35 -28.32
N ALA A 327 -4.54 -14.54 -29.35
CA ALA A 327 -3.19 -14.39 -29.89
C ALA A 327 -2.24 -13.72 -28.88
N PHE A 328 -2.75 -12.79 -28.07
CA PHE A 328 -1.98 -12.12 -27.04
C PHE A 328 -1.61 -13.05 -25.88
N LEU A 329 -2.49 -13.98 -25.49
CA LEU A 329 -2.21 -14.97 -24.43
C LEU A 329 -1.07 -15.92 -24.80
N GLU A 330 -0.92 -16.21 -26.09
CA GLU A 330 0.16 -17.05 -26.64
C GLU A 330 1.43 -16.25 -26.99
N ASP A 331 1.39 -14.92 -26.94
CA ASP A 331 2.50 -14.04 -27.30
C ASP A 331 3.72 -14.29 -26.41
N PRO A 332 4.90 -14.63 -26.98
CA PRO A 332 6.09 -14.94 -26.18
C PRO A 332 6.52 -13.76 -25.31
N LEU A 333 6.39 -12.52 -25.80
CA LEU A 333 6.75 -11.34 -25.02
C LEU A 333 5.76 -11.08 -23.88
N ALA A 334 4.44 -11.22 -24.10
CA ALA A 334 3.46 -11.14 -23.01
C ALA A 334 3.70 -12.20 -21.94
N ARG A 335 4.01 -13.44 -22.35
CA ARG A 335 4.32 -14.56 -21.45
C ARG A 335 5.57 -14.32 -20.62
N TRP A 336 6.60 -13.76 -21.25
CA TRP A 336 7.84 -13.36 -20.59
C TRP A 336 7.58 -12.23 -19.59
N LEU A 337 6.87 -11.18 -20.00
CA LEU A 337 6.54 -10.02 -19.18
C LEU A 337 5.82 -10.40 -17.90
N GLU A 338 4.89 -11.35 -17.95
CA GLU A 338 4.22 -11.84 -16.76
C GLU A 338 5.18 -12.48 -15.75
N GLY A 339 6.25 -13.14 -16.20
CA GLY A 339 7.30 -13.69 -15.33
C GLY A 339 8.32 -12.64 -14.86
N ALA A 340 8.64 -11.67 -15.70
CA ALA A 340 9.63 -10.64 -15.42
C ALA A 340 9.10 -9.54 -14.49
N LEU A 341 7.83 -9.15 -14.64
CA LEU A 341 7.22 -8.00 -13.95
C LEU A 341 5.99 -8.34 -13.10
N GLY A 342 5.48 -9.58 -13.16
CA GLY A 342 4.25 -9.98 -12.48
C GLY A 342 4.48 -10.95 -11.34
N VAL A 343 4.81 -12.20 -11.67
CA VAL A 343 4.94 -13.28 -10.69
C VAL A 343 6.17 -14.13 -10.91
N GLU A 344 6.70 -14.64 -9.82
CA GLU A 344 7.72 -15.70 -9.79
C GLU A 344 7.23 -16.89 -8.99
N GLN A 345 7.82 -18.06 -9.23
CA GLN A 345 7.52 -19.26 -8.46
C GLN A 345 8.56 -19.40 -7.35
N SER A 346 8.10 -19.47 -6.11
CA SER A 346 8.96 -19.72 -4.97
C SER A 346 9.46 -21.17 -4.96
N ALA A 347 10.47 -21.46 -4.13
CA ALA A 347 11.00 -22.82 -3.96
C ALA A 347 9.92 -23.82 -3.49
N GLU A 348 8.84 -23.33 -2.87
CA GLU A 348 7.70 -24.11 -2.37
C GLU A 348 6.61 -24.28 -3.44
N GLY A 349 6.83 -23.80 -4.67
CA GLY A 349 5.91 -23.91 -5.79
C GLY A 349 4.78 -22.88 -5.81
N ARG A 350 4.75 -21.95 -4.84
CA ARG A 350 3.76 -20.87 -4.76
C ARG A 350 4.11 -19.73 -5.70
N LEU A 351 3.12 -19.13 -6.34
CA LEU A 351 3.30 -17.90 -7.10
C LEU A 351 3.34 -16.70 -6.17
N GLU A 352 4.42 -15.93 -6.25
CA GLU A 352 4.69 -14.72 -5.47
C GLU A 352 4.85 -13.52 -6.40
N ARG A 353 4.56 -12.32 -5.91
CA ARG A 353 4.68 -11.09 -6.71
C ARG A 353 6.14 -10.75 -6.93
N ARG A 354 6.49 -10.40 -8.16
CA ARG A 354 7.78 -9.74 -8.43
C ARG A 354 7.80 -8.36 -7.77
N ILE A 355 8.97 -7.99 -7.26
CA ILE A 355 9.24 -6.64 -6.78
C ILE A 355 9.17 -5.67 -7.98
N PRO A 356 8.49 -4.50 -7.86
CA PRO A 356 8.46 -3.50 -8.92
C PRO A 356 9.88 -3.09 -9.35
N ARG A 357 10.13 -3.01 -10.66
CA ARG A 357 11.44 -2.61 -11.21
C ARG A 357 11.28 -1.71 -12.44
N CYS A 358 12.33 -0.98 -12.80
CA CYS A 358 12.33 -0.14 -14.00
C CYS A 358 12.24 -1.00 -15.28
N ILE A 359 11.68 -0.41 -16.35
CA ILE A 359 11.86 -0.97 -17.69
C ILE A 359 13.26 -0.61 -18.18
N GLU A 360 13.67 0.64 -17.99
CA GLU A 360 14.95 1.18 -18.44
C GLU A 360 16.10 0.91 -17.45
N GLY A 361 17.32 1.14 -17.90
CA GLY A 361 18.54 1.06 -17.08
C GLY A 361 19.20 -0.33 -17.10
N PRO A 362 20.42 -0.43 -16.54
CA PRO A 362 21.22 -1.67 -16.59
C PRO A 362 20.56 -2.84 -15.87
N ASP A 363 19.84 -2.57 -14.77
CA ASP A 363 19.08 -3.56 -14.01
C ASP A 363 17.58 -3.58 -14.41
N GLY A 364 17.23 -2.95 -15.53
CA GLY A 364 15.86 -2.84 -16.03
C GLY A 364 15.40 -4.08 -16.79
N ALA A 365 14.08 -4.23 -16.97
CA ALA A 365 13.51 -5.33 -17.75
C ALA A 365 13.98 -5.31 -19.23
N ALA A 366 14.22 -4.13 -19.82
CA ALA A 366 14.70 -4.03 -21.19
C ALA A 366 16.14 -4.57 -21.35
N ALA A 367 17.01 -4.33 -20.37
CA ALA A 367 18.38 -4.85 -20.38
C ALA A 367 18.41 -6.38 -20.25
N GLU A 368 17.57 -6.95 -19.37
CA GLU A 368 17.42 -8.40 -19.24
C GLU A 368 16.89 -9.02 -20.55
N LEU A 369 15.88 -8.41 -21.18
CA LEU A 369 15.35 -8.90 -22.45
C LEU A 369 16.39 -8.82 -23.58
N ALA A 370 17.20 -7.75 -23.60
CA ALA A 370 18.29 -7.59 -24.56
C ALA A 370 19.37 -8.67 -24.39
N GLU A 371 19.74 -9.01 -23.16
CA GLU A 371 20.68 -10.09 -22.87
C GLU A 371 20.14 -11.46 -23.32
N VAL A 372 18.85 -11.71 -23.10
CA VAL A 372 18.18 -12.96 -23.50
C VAL A 372 18.10 -13.11 -25.03
N THR A 373 17.83 -12.02 -25.74
CA THR A 373 17.48 -12.04 -27.17
C THR A 373 18.61 -11.63 -28.12
N GLY A 374 19.59 -10.87 -27.63
CA GLY A 374 20.62 -10.23 -28.44
C GLY A 374 20.16 -8.96 -29.17
N GLU A 375 18.94 -8.50 -28.93
CA GLU A 375 18.38 -7.28 -29.55
C GLU A 375 18.83 -6.00 -28.81
N PRO A 376 18.80 -4.82 -29.47
CA PRO A 376 19.10 -3.55 -28.81
C PRO A 376 18.17 -3.25 -27.63
N ALA A 377 18.72 -2.72 -26.54
CA ALA A 377 17.96 -2.40 -25.33
C ALA A 377 16.80 -1.41 -25.59
N ASP A 378 17.02 -0.40 -26.45
CA ASP A 378 15.98 0.58 -26.81
C ASP A 378 14.81 -0.08 -27.57
N ALA A 379 15.09 -1.08 -28.41
CA ALA A 379 14.06 -1.84 -29.11
C ALA A 379 13.27 -2.72 -28.13
N CYS A 380 13.97 -3.35 -27.18
CA CYS A 380 13.35 -4.11 -26.09
C CYS A 380 12.43 -3.23 -25.25
N GLU A 381 12.89 -2.04 -24.85
CA GLU A 381 12.09 -1.09 -24.09
C GLU A 381 10.80 -0.71 -24.84
N ALA A 382 10.90 -0.34 -26.11
CA ALA A 382 9.74 0.03 -26.93
C ALA A 382 8.74 -1.13 -27.04
N ALA A 383 9.23 -2.36 -27.27
CA ALA A 383 8.40 -3.55 -27.35
C ALA A 383 7.70 -3.87 -26.02
N ILE A 384 8.39 -3.70 -24.88
CA ILE A 384 7.83 -3.89 -23.54
C ILE A 384 6.69 -2.88 -23.31
N ARG A 385 6.93 -1.57 -23.52
CA ARG A 385 5.92 -0.52 -23.34
C ARG A 385 4.69 -0.78 -24.20
N ALA A 386 4.89 -1.09 -25.48
CA ALA A 386 3.81 -1.39 -26.41
C ALA A 386 2.99 -2.62 -25.99
N THR A 387 3.65 -3.69 -25.53
CA THR A 387 2.99 -4.93 -25.12
C THR A 387 2.22 -4.74 -23.80
N LEU A 388 2.76 -3.98 -22.84
CA LEU A 388 2.04 -3.61 -21.61
C LEU A 388 0.78 -2.79 -21.91
N LEU A 389 0.89 -1.78 -22.77
CA LEU A 389 -0.27 -0.97 -23.18
C LEU A 389 -1.33 -1.81 -23.92
N GLN A 390 -0.89 -2.73 -24.78
CA GLN A 390 -1.80 -3.60 -25.53
C GLN A 390 -2.50 -4.61 -24.61
N GLY A 391 -1.75 -5.29 -23.75
CA GLY A 391 -2.32 -6.22 -22.76
C GLY A 391 -3.24 -5.52 -21.77
N HIS A 392 -3.00 -4.23 -21.47
CA HIS A 392 -3.91 -3.43 -20.66
C HIS A 392 -5.27 -3.22 -21.34
N ARG A 393 -5.26 -2.92 -22.66
CA ARG A 393 -6.47 -2.65 -23.46
C ARG A 393 -7.29 -3.91 -23.73
N LEU A 394 -6.62 -5.03 -23.97
CA LEU A 394 -7.29 -6.30 -24.21
C LEU A 394 -7.92 -6.83 -22.94
N THR A 395 -9.14 -7.35 -23.08
CA THR A 395 -9.90 -7.92 -21.98
C THR A 395 -10.25 -9.38 -22.24
N ASP A 396 -10.42 -10.14 -21.16
CA ASP A 396 -11.04 -11.45 -21.22
C ASP A 396 -12.57 -11.34 -21.40
N HIS A 397 -13.24 -12.48 -21.56
CA HIS A 397 -14.70 -12.59 -21.67
C HIS A 397 -15.49 -11.95 -20.51
N ARG A 398 -14.83 -11.57 -19.41
CA ARG A 398 -15.44 -10.92 -18.23
C ARG A 398 -15.08 -9.44 -18.14
N GLY A 399 -14.48 -8.88 -19.18
CA GLY A 399 -14.07 -7.47 -19.22
C GLY A 399 -12.82 -7.17 -18.38
N ARG A 400 -12.06 -8.18 -17.94
CA ARG A 400 -10.83 -7.95 -17.16
C ARG A 400 -9.64 -7.85 -18.08
N SER A 401 -8.80 -6.85 -17.85
CA SER A 401 -7.56 -6.66 -18.58
C SER A 401 -6.67 -7.92 -18.58
N LEU A 402 -6.01 -8.22 -19.71
CA LEU A 402 -5.08 -9.35 -19.81
C LEU A 402 -3.78 -9.08 -19.04
N LEU A 403 -3.20 -7.88 -19.17
CA LEU A 403 -2.06 -7.43 -18.38
C LEU A 403 -2.35 -6.07 -17.75
N ALA A 404 -3.03 -6.09 -16.61
CA ALA A 404 -3.16 -4.90 -15.78
C ALA A 404 -1.79 -4.59 -15.15
N PHE A 405 -1.33 -3.34 -15.20
CA PHE A 405 -0.07 -2.93 -14.62
C PHE A 405 -0.18 -1.60 -13.89
N ARG A 406 0.80 -1.33 -13.02
CA ARG A 406 0.95 -0.07 -12.29
C ARG A 406 2.29 0.54 -12.63
N LEU A 407 2.29 1.86 -12.79
CA LEU A 407 3.49 2.68 -12.85
C LEU A 407 3.62 3.41 -11.52
N HIS A 408 4.70 3.12 -10.79
CA HIS A 408 5.03 3.77 -9.54
C HIS A 408 6.06 4.87 -9.82
N GLN A 409 5.57 6.11 -9.95
CA GLN A 409 6.43 7.28 -10.01
C GLN A 409 6.62 7.83 -8.59
N PHE A 410 7.83 7.70 -8.07
CA PHE A 410 8.24 8.39 -6.85
C PHE A 410 8.87 9.72 -7.25
N LEU A 411 8.44 10.80 -6.61
CA LEU A 411 9.05 12.12 -6.74
C LEU A 411 9.72 12.41 -5.41
N ALA A 412 11.02 12.67 -5.43
CA ALA A 412 11.71 13.07 -4.21
C ALA A 412 11.40 14.54 -3.89
N LYS A 413 11.49 14.91 -2.61
CA LYS A 413 11.45 16.31 -2.19
C LYS A 413 12.76 16.99 -2.60
N GLY A 414 12.72 18.29 -2.88
CA GLY A 414 13.95 19.07 -3.05
C GLY A 414 14.81 19.04 -1.79
N GLU A 415 16.13 18.99 -1.95
CA GLU A 415 17.10 19.04 -0.86
C GLU A 415 17.87 20.38 -0.82
N THR A 416 18.54 20.64 0.30
CA THR A 416 19.40 21.82 0.46
C THR A 416 20.73 21.59 -0.22
N VAL A 417 21.23 22.59 -0.96
CA VAL A 417 22.62 22.57 -1.46
C VAL A 417 23.55 22.88 -0.31
N TYR A 418 24.58 22.06 -0.11
CA TYR A 418 25.67 22.29 0.81
C TYR A 418 26.95 22.56 0.05
N ALA A 419 27.74 23.51 0.52
CA ALA A 419 29.07 23.74 0.00
C ALA A 419 30.09 23.95 1.12
N SER A 420 31.33 23.58 0.85
CA SER A 420 32.44 23.89 1.74
C SER A 420 32.90 25.35 1.50
N PRO A 421 33.46 26.05 2.51
CA PRO A 421 33.67 27.50 2.50
C PRO A 421 34.84 28.00 1.62
N GLU A 422 35.34 27.18 0.69
CA GLU A 422 36.39 27.57 -0.25
C GLU A 422 35.87 28.39 -1.44
N PRO A 423 36.78 29.05 -2.19
CA PRO A 423 36.44 29.76 -3.41
C PRO A 423 35.75 28.86 -4.47
N PRO A 424 34.96 29.46 -5.37
CA PRO A 424 34.42 28.78 -6.54
C PRO A 424 35.50 28.00 -7.31
N GLY A 425 35.17 26.80 -7.78
CA GLY A 425 36.10 25.89 -8.48
C GLY A 425 36.89 24.93 -7.59
N VAL A 426 37.05 25.21 -6.29
CA VAL A 426 37.75 24.34 -5.33
C VAL A 426 36.79 23.73 -4.29
N ARG A 427 35.71 24.45 -3.97
CA ARG A 427 34.71 24.00 -2.98
C ARG A 427 34.03 22.69 -3.38
N HIS A 428 33.78 21.86 -2.38
CA HIS A 428 32.97 20.66 -2.50
C HIS A 428 31.49 21.03 -2.46
N ILE A 429 30.69 20.50 -3.39
CA ILE A 429 29.24 20.72 -3.45
C ILE A 429 28.53 19.38 -3.22
N SER A 430 27.61 19.36 -2.26
CA SER A 430 26.77 18.21 -1.94
C SER A 430 25.30 18.62 -1.93
N LEU A 431 24.43 17.73 -2.38
CA LEU A 431 22.98 17.88 -2.20
C LEU A 431 22.46 17.05 -1.04
N ARG A 432 23.29 16.13 -0.52
CA ARG A 432 22.98 15.29 0.63
C ARG A 432 23.37 15.99 1.91
N GLY A 433 22.44 16.01 2.87
CA GLY A 433 22.64 16.57 4.20
C GLY A 433 23.71 15.82 4.99
N GLN A 434 24.89 16.43 5.15
CA GLN A 434 25.98 15.90 5.94
C GLN A 434 26.86 17.05 6.46
N GLN A 435 27.52 16.86 7.60
CA GLN A 435 28.25 17.93 8.29
C GLN A 435 29.65 18.19 7.71
N PHE A 436 30.28 17.17 7.13
CA PHE A 436 31.67 17.23 6.67
C PHE A 436 31.82 16.67 5.26
N VAL A 437 32.85 17.12 4.55
CA VAL A 437 33.20 16.59 3.22
C VAL A 437 33.52 15.08 3.35
N PRO A 438 32.89 14.20 2.55
CA PRO A 438 33.11 12.76 2.63
C PRO A 438 34.56 12.39 2.32
N GLY A 439 35.11 11.42 3.07
CA GLY A 439 36.45 10.88 2.82
C GLY A 439 37.61 11.70 3.39
N GLU A 440 37.33 12.75 4.18
CA GLU A 440 38.37 13.70 4.63
C GLU A 440 38.52 13.85 6.14
N ASP A 441 38.07 12.85 6.91
CA ASP A 441 38.25 12.79 8.36
C ASP A 441 37.87 14.10 9.09
N ARG A 442 36.70 14.66 8.72
CA ARG A 442 36.13 15.87 9.33
C ARG A 442 36.98 17.14 9.23
N LYS A 443 37.95 17.18 8.30
CA LYS A 443 38.80 18.37 8.07
C LYS A 443 38.04 19.55 7.49
N ARG A 444 37.09 19.28 6.58
CA ARG A 444 36.30 20.32 5.90
C ARG A 444 34.83 20.20 6.22
N VAL A 445 34.21 21.32 6.55
CA VAL A 445 32.79 21.41 6.89
C VAL A 445 31.94 21.69 5.66
N LEU A 446 30.71 21.21 5.67
CA LEU A 446 29.69 21.53 4.68
C LEU A 446 28.65 22.45 5.30
N LEU A 447 28.44 23.59 4.65
CA LEU A 447 27.53 24.64 5.10
C LEU A 447 26.33 24.71 4.13
N PRO A 448 25.09 24.78 4.65
CA PRO A 448 23.90 24.90 3.81
C PRO A 448 23.86 26.24 3.10
N LEU A 449 23.49 26.24 1.82
CA LEU A 449 23.36 27.42 0.99
C LEU A 449 21.91 27.90 0.90
N ALA A 450 21.74 29.21 0.84
CA ALA A 450 20.55 29.90 0.39
C ALA A 450 20.89 30.74 -0.85
N PHE A 451 19.92 30.94 -1.74
CA PHE A 451 20.10 31.69 -2.98
C PHE A 451 19.24 32.96 -2.96
N CYS A 452 19.79 34.08 -3.42
CA CYS A 452 19.00 35.28 -3.69
C CYS A 452 17.95 34.96 -4.76
N ARG A 453 16.69 35.30 -4.50
CA ARG A 453 15.58 35.04 -5.44
C ARG A 453 15.68 35.85 -6.74
N GLU A 454 16.37 36.98 -6.70
CA GLU A 454 16.49 37.88 -7.86
C GLU A 454 17.72 37.55 -8.71
N CYS A 455 18.91 37.51 -8.11
CA CYS A 455 20.17 37.34 -8.85
C CYS A 455 20.75 35.92 -8.78
N GLY A 456 20.22 35.03 -7.94
CA GLY A 456 20.74 33.68 -7.77
C GLY A 456 22.07 33.57 -7.01
N HIS A 457 22.57 34.66 -6.42
CA HIS A 457 23.79 34.64 -5.62
C HIS A 457 23.67 33.70 -4.42
N ALA A 458 24.69 32.89 -4.18
CA ALA A 458 24.70 31.87 -3.13
C ALA A 458 25.28 32.43 -1.82
N TYR A 459 24.61 32.17 -0.71
CA TYR A 459 25.00 32.57 0.64
C TYR A 459 25.03 31.34 1.56
N TYR A 460 26.07 31.20 2.36
CA TYR A 460 26.09 30.18 3.42
C TYR A 460 25.19 30.60 4.57
N THR A 461 24.30 29.72 4.98
CA THR A 461 23.38 29.99 6.09
C THR A 461 24.01 29.55 7.40
N VAL A 462 24.16 30.50 8.32
CA VAL A 462 24.94 30.31 9.54
C VAL A 462 24.26 30.96 10.76
N ARG A 463 24.76 30.62 11.93
CA ARG A 463 24.45 31.28 13.19
C ARG A 463 25.75 31.72 13.85
N ARG A 464 25.76 32.92 14.42
CA ARG A 464 26.85 33.44 15.23
C ARG A 464 26.54 33.18 16.69
N GLU A 465 27.39 32.41 17.34
CA GLU A 465 27.27 32.00 18.74
C GLU A 465 28.49 32.44 19.53
N ARG A 466 28.34 32.57 20.85
CA ARG A 466 29.46 32.81 21.77
C ARG A 466 29.72 31.58 22.61
N ASP A 467 30.95 31.09 22.61
CA ASP A 467 31.32 29.96 23.46
C ASP A 467 31.41 30.38 24.95
N ALA A 468 31.57 29.40 25.85
CA ALA A 468 31.71 29.62 27.29
C ALA A 468 32.93 30.49 27.70
N ARG A 469 33.81 30.84 26.74
CA ARG A 469 34.97 31.72 26.92
C ARG A 469 34.78 33.07 26.20
N HIS A 470 33.55 33.42 25.82
CA HIS A 470 33.19 34.63 25.07
C HIS A 470 33.83 34.76 23.69
N ARG A 471 34.31 33.66 23.09
CA ARG A 471 34.80 33.68 21.70
C ARG A 471 33.63 33.53 20.76
N GLU A 472 33.61 34.35 19.71
CA GLU A 472 32.60 34.26 18.67
C GLU A 472 32.93 33.10 17.72
N ARG A 473 31.94 32.25 17.47
CA ARG A 473 32.02 31.15 16.52
C ARG A 473 30.85 31.24 15.56
N VAL A 474 31.12 30.92 14.31
CA VAL A 474 30.09 30.72 13.30
C VAL A 474 29.82 29.21 13.17
N VAL A 475 28.56 28.83 13.30
CA VAL A 475 28.10 27.45 13.15
C VAL A 475 27.05 27.36 12.03
N PRO A 476 26.89 26.20 11.37
CA PRO A 476 25.85 26.02 10.36
C PRO A 476 24.47 26.25 10.97
N ARG A 477 23.60 26.99 10.29
CA ARG A 477 22.19 27.08 10.68
C ARG A 477 21.50 25.79 10.22
N GLY A 478 20.82 25.11 11.15
CA GLY A 478 20.30 23.75 10.98
C GLY A 478 19.56 23.50 9.65
N SER A 479 19.65 22.26 9.18
CA SER A 479 18.82 21.74 8.09
C SER A 479 17.34 21.90 8.42
N ALA A 480 16.47 21.95 7.41
CA ALA A 480 15.01 22.01 7.52
C ALA A 480 14.32 20.84 8.30
N PHE A 481 15.03 20.10 9.15
CA PHE A 481 14.58 18.91 9.89
C PHE A 481 14.69 19.01 11.42
N HIS A 482 15.19 20.11 11.98
CA HIS A 482 15.21 20.34 13.43
C HIS A 482 14.93 21.81 13.73
N GLU A 483 13.64 22.18 13.78
CA GLU A 483 13.16 23.49 14.26
C GLU A 483 12.86 23.49 15.77
N ASP A 484 12.85 22.34 16.44
CA ASP A 484 12.29 22.22 17.80
C ASP A 484 13.26 22.54 18.96
N ASP A 485 14.54 22.77 18.69
CA ASP A 485 15.49 23.28 19.67
C ASP A 485 16.26 24.44 19.01
N GLU A 486 15.81 25.69 19.15
CA GLU A 486 16.63 26.82 18.71
C GLU A 486 17.78 27.04 19.70
N PRO A 487 19.05 26.74 19.34
CA PRO A 487 20.18 27.06 20.21
C PRO A 487 20.40 28.58 20.27
N ALA A 488 20.87 29.12 21.39
CA ALA A 488 21.13 30.56 21.55
C ALA A 488 22.12 31.11 20.48
N GLY A 489 21.77 32.18 19.76
CA GLY A 489 22.66 32.85 18.80
C GLY A 489 21.97 33.75 17.77
N GLU A 490 22.74 34.54 17.03
CA GLU A 490 22.26 35.48 16.00
C GLU A 490 22.29 34.80 14.60
N PRO A 491 21.14 34.64 13.90
CA PRO A 491 21.11 34.04 12.58
C PRO A 491 21.66 35.02 11.51
N GLY A 492 22.37 34.49 10.51
CA GLY A 492 22.92 35.31 9.44
C GLY A 492 23.33 34.53 8.20
N PHE A 493 23.95 35.26 7.27
CA PHE A 493 24.47 34.73 6.01
C PHE A 493 25.96 35.07 5.91
N LEU A 494 26.77 34.14 5.40
CA LEU A 494 28.13 34.41 4.97
C LEU A 494 28.22 34.35 3.46
N THR A 495 29.01 35.28 2.91
CA THR A 495 29.46 35.24 1.52
C THR A 495 30.97 35.44 1.55
N PHE A 496 31.67 34.74 0.66
CA PHE A 496 33.07 34.98 0.39
C PHE A 496 33.11 35.63 -1.00
N GLU A 497 33.76 36.79 -1.10
CA GLU A 497 33.99 37.46 -2.39
C GLU A 497 35.06 36.74 -3.21
#